data_AF-A0A4V4HSU3-F1
#
_entry.id   AF-A0A4V4HSU3-F1
#
_cell.length_a   1.000
_cell.length_b   1.000
_cell.length_c   1.000
_cell.angle_alpha   90.00
_cell.angle_beta   90.00
_cell.angle_gamma   90.00
#
_symmetry.space_group_name_H-M   'P 1'
#
loop_
_entity.id
_entity.type
_entity.pdbx_description
1 polymer ?
#
loop_
_entity_poly.entity_id
_entity_poly.type
_entity_poly.pdbx_seq_one_letter_code
_entity_poly.pdbx_strand_id
1 'polypeptide(L)' 'MNKQELKAALESAGVDEDAYWLEGGRPNEAYTLERRDNGWAVYYSEKGNRNDEVVFDTEDEACCELLNWVLNDDTVMGR' A
#
# COMPACT_ATOMS: atom_id res chain seq x y z
N MET A 1 5.53 6.25 -10.79
CA MET A 1 5.56 6.32 -9.34
C MET A 1 6.56 5.30 -8.82
N ASN A 2 7.44 5.72 -7.91
CA ASN A 2 8.26 4.82 -7.11
C ASN A 2 7.85 4.91 -5.63
N LYS A 3 8.45 4.08 -4.78
CA LYS A 3 8.17 4.09 -3.33
C LYS A 3 8.32 5.46 -2.66
N GLN A 4 9.25 6.30 -3.08
CA GLN A 4 9.44 7.64 -2.49
C GLN A 4 8.30 8.58 -2.91
N GLU A 5 7.92 8.55 -4.18
CA GLU A 5 6.79 9.34 -4.70
C GLU A 5 5.47 8.93 -4.06
N LEU A 6 5.26 7.63 -3.88
CA LEU A 6 4.10 7.08 -3.18
C LEU A 6 4.03 7.60 -1.74
N LYS A 7 5.14 7.48 -1.00
CA LYS A 7 5.21 7.95 0.39
C LYS A 7 4.87 9.45 0.47
N ALA A 8 5.48 10.26 -0.38
CA ALA A 8 5.22 11.70 -0.42
C ALA A 8 3.75 12.03 -0.76
N ALA A 9 3.12 11.26 -1.65
CA ALA A 9 1.71 11.43 -1.99
C ALA A 9 0.77 11.09 -0.82
N LEU A 10 1.05 10.00 -0.10
CA LEU A 10 0.29 9.58 1.09
C LEU A 10 0.45 10.60 2.23
N GLU A 11 1.68 11.02 2.51
CA GLU A 11 1.97 12.07 3.51
C GLU A 11 1.26 13.39 3.13
N SER A 12 1.27 13.77 1.85
CA SER A 12 0.57 14.98 1.38
C SER A 12 -0.96 14.86 1.45
N ALA A 13 -1.49 13.64 1.41
CA ALA A 13 -2.92 13.38 1.57
C ALA A 13 -3.35 13.34 3.05
N GLY A 14 -2.40 13.38 3.99
CA GLY A 14 -2.68 13.28 5.42
C GLY A 14 -2.92 11.85 5.91
N VAL A 15 -2.45 10.85 5.15
CA VAL A 15 -2.53 9.44 5.53
C VAL A 15 -1.52 9.15 6.63
N ASP A 16 -1.97 8.44 7.67
CA ASP A 16 -1.12 8.01 8.78
C ASP A 16 -0.03 7.03 8.29
N GLU A 17 1.19 7.13 8.86
CA GLU A 17 2.28 6.22 8.50
C GLU A 17 2.00 4.77 8.92
N ASP A 18 1.14 4.56 9.94
CA ASP A 18 0.70 3.23 10.36
C ASP A 18 -0.27 2.58 9.36
N ALA A 19 -0.92 3.37 8.48
CA ALA A 19 -1.88 2.86 7.51
C ALA A 19 -1.23 2.17 6.30
N TYR A 20 0.07 2.33 6.07
CA TYR A 20 0.76 1.73 4.93
C TYR A 20 2.16 1.19 5.27
N TRP A 21 2.61 0.18 4.53
CA TRP A 21 3.88 -0.49 4.79
C TRP A 21 4.62 -0.87 3.51
N LEU A 22 5.78 -0.27 3.25
CA LEU A 22 6.50 -0.40 1.95
C LEU A 22 7.67 -1.40 1.96
N GLU A 23 7.87 -2.10 3.08
CA GLU A 23 8.95 -3.08 3.26
C GLU A 23 8.48 -4.53 3.07
N GLY A 24 7.18 -4.74 2.83
CA GLY A 24 6.56 -6.07 2.84
C GLY A 24 6.41 -6.63 4.26
N GLY A 25 5.56 -7.65 4.41
CA GLY A 25 5.38 -8.34 5.69
C GLY A 25 3.93 -8.66 6.01
N ARG A 26 3.58 -8.52 7.30
CA ARG A 26 2.23 -8.69 7.84
C ARG A 26 1.97 -7.69 8.98
N PRO A 27 2.07 -6.37 8.71
CA PRO A 27 1.66 -5.35 9.68
C PRO A 27 0.17 -5.51 10.02
N ASN A 28 -0.27 -4.96 11.15
CA ASN A 28 -1.68 -5.00 11.50
C ASN A 28 -2.39 -3.75 10.95
N GLU A 29 -3.44 -3.96 10.17
CA GLU A 29 -4.31 -2.90 9.61
C GLU A 29 -3.57 -1.92 8.70
N ALA A 30 -2.73 -2.42 7.79
CA ALA A 30 -1.95 -1.58 6.88
C ALA A 30 -1.91 -2.09 5.43
N TYR A 31 -1.96 -1.15 4.50
CA TYR A 31 -1.76 -1.37 3.07
C TYR A 31 -0.29 -1.63 2.78
N THR A 32 0.02 -2.84 2.36
CA THR A 32 1.41 -3.30 2.23
C THR A 32 1.81 -3.42 0.77
N LEU A 33 2.96 -2.84 0.45
CA LEU A 33 3.69 -3.07 -0.81
C LEU A 33 4.89 -3.98 -0.53
N GLU A 34 4.91 -5.13 -1.19
CA GLU A 34 5.96 -6.14 -1.07
C GLU A 34 6.69 -6.31 -2.40
N ARG A 35 8.01 -6.15 -2.38
CA ARG A 35 8.84 -6.49 -3.55
C ARG A 35 9.06 -7.99 -3.59
N ARG A 36 8.72 -8.64 -4.70
CA ARG A 36 8.96 -10.06 -4.96
C ARG A 36 10.06 -10.23 -6.00
N ASP A 37 10.55 -11.45 -6.17
CA ASP A 37 11.62 -11.75 -7.15
C ASP A 37 11.21 -11.42 -8.59
N ASN A 38 9.92 -11.57 -8.93
CA ASN A 38 9.35 -11.31 -10.25
C ASN A 38 8.24 -10.26 -10.22
N GLY A 39 8.45 -9.14 -9.54
CA GLY A 39 7.51 -8.02 -9.54
C GLY A 39 7.16 -7.54 -8.13
N TRP A 40 5.92 -7.08 -7.98
CA TRP A 40 5.44 -6.38 -6.80
C TRP A 40 4.07 -6.90 -6.40
N ALA A 41 3.84 -7.03 -5.10
CA ALA A 41 2.54 -7.40 -4.56
C ALA A 41 2.00 -6.25 -3.70
N VAL A 42 0.73 -5.93 -3.89
CA VAL A 42 -0.04 -4.99 -3.08
C VAL A 42 -1.12 -5.78 -2.38
N TYR A 43 -1.25 -5.63 -1.07
CA TYR A 43 -2.28 -6.31 -0.28
C TYR A 43 -2.61 -5.50 0.97
N TYR A 44 -3.83 -5.63 1.47
CA TYR A 44 -4.18 -5.11 2.79
C TYR A 44 -3.93 -6.18 3.85
N SER A 45 -3.14 -5.86 4.87
CA SER A 45 -2.82 -6.79 5.95
C SER A 45 -3.66 -6.49 7.19
N GLU A 46 -4.53 -7.41 7.59
CA GLU A 46 -5.37 -7.29 8.78
C GLU A 46 -5.24 -8.55 9.65
N LYS A 47 -4.89 -8.40 10.94
CA LYS A 47 -4.79 -9.52 11.89
C LYS A 47 -3.91 -10.69 11.39
N GLY A 48 -2.86 -10.37 10.64
CA GLY A 48 -1.93 -11.33 10.06
C GLY A 48 -2.42 -12.05 8.79
N ASN A 49 -3.60 -11.68 8.27
CA ASN A 49 -4.13 -12.13 6.99
C ASN A 49 -3.84 -11.09 5.90
N ARG A 50 -3.61 -11.58 4.67
CA ARG A 50 -3.49 -10.74 3.47
C ARG A 50 -4.82 -10.79 2.75
N ASN A 51 -5.48 -9.64 2.65
CA ASN A 51 -6.71 -9.45 1.92
C ASN A 51 -6.40 -8.72 0.61
N ASP A 52 -7.24 -8.97 -0.38
CA ASP A 52 -7.20 -8.31 -1.69
C ASP A 52 -5.78 -8.28 -2.29
N GLU A 53 -5.04 -9.39 -2.28
CA GLU A 53 -3.69 -9.40 -2.85
C GLU A 53 -3.72 -9.29 -4.38
N VAL A 54 -3.02 -8.30 -4.93
CA VAL A 54 -2.82 -8.09 -6.36
C VAL A 54 -1.34 -8.03 -6.67
N VAL A 55 -0.93 -8.62 -7.80
CA VAL A 55 0.47 -8.71 -8.23
C VAL A 55 0.66 -7.93 -9.53
N PHE A 56 1.75 -7.18 -9.58
CA PHE A 56 2.12 -6.30 -10.68
C PHE A 56 3.55 -6.60 -11.15
N ASP A 57 3.81 -6.39 -12.44
CA ASP A 57 5.15 -6.57 -13.00
C ASP A 57 6.08 -5.41 -12.63
N THR A 58 5.54 -4.21 -12.47
CA THR A 58 6.33 -2.99 -12.25
C THR A 58 6.04 -2.33 -10.90
N GLU A 59 7.05 -1.59 -10.39
CA GLU A 59 6.91 -0.80 -9.15
C GLU A 59 5.87 0.31 -9.34
N ASP A 60 5.81 0.88 -10.54
CA ASP A 60 4.91 1.96 -10.92
C ASP A 60 3.45 1.58 -10.73
N GLU A 61 3.05 0.46 -11.32
CA GLU A 61 1.68 -0.04 -11.24
C GLU A 61 1.29 -0.36 -9.80
N ALA A 62 2.18 -1.03 -9.07
CA ALA A 62 1.94 -1.41 -7.68
C ALA A 62 1.82 -0.19 -6.76
N CYS A 63 2.66 0.82 -6.94
CA CYS A 63 2.58 2.06 -6.18
C CYS A 63 1.30 2.83 -6.50
N CYS A 64 0.91 2.92 -7.78
CA CYS A 64 -0.33 3.59 -8.17
C CYS A 64 -1.56 2.89 -7.59
N GLU A 65 -1.59 1.56 -7.58
CA GLU A 65 -2.70 0.79 -7.03
C GLU A 65 -2.81 0.99 -5.51
N LEU A 66 -1.70 0.91 -4.78
CA LEU A 66 -1.71 1.13 -3.32
C LEU A 66 -2.22 2.53 -2.98
N LEU A 67 -1.73 3.56 -3.68
CA LEU A 67 -2.20 4.93 -3.48
C LEU A 67 -3.71 5.02 -3.73
N ASN A 68 -4.19 4.40 -4.81
CA ASN A 68 -5.60 4.42 -5.16
C ASN A 68 -6.45 3.74 -4.07
N TRP A 69 -6.01 2.61 -3.51
CA TRP A 69 -6.73 1.94 -2.43
C TRP A 69 -6.79 2.79 -1.18
N VAL A 70 -5.66 3.34 -0.74
CA VAL A 70 -5.61 4.17 0.46
C VAL A 70 -6.47 5.43 0.31
N LEU A 71 -6.45 6.08 -0.87
CA LEU A 71 -7.23 7.30 -1.10
C LEU A 71 -8.73 7.05 -1.32
N ASN A 72 -9.13 5.86 -1.78
CA ASN A 72 -10.54 5.48 -1.94
C ASN A 72 -11.13 4.83 -0.69
N ASP A 73 -10.30 4.43 0.28
CA ASP A 73 -10.80 3.87 1.53
C ASP A 73 -11.24 4.98 2.49
N ASP A 74 -12.56 5.15 2.61
CA ASP A 74 -13.20 6.15 3.47
C ASP A 74 -12.81 5.98 4.96
N THR A 75 -12.40 4.77 5.41
CA THR A 75 -11.99 4.54 6.80
C THR A 75 -10.60 5.09 7.11
N VAL A 76 -9.73 5.18 6.10
CA VAL A 76 -8.38 5.76 6.22
C VAL A 76 -8.42 7.28 6.06
N MET A 77 -9.34 7.79 5.24
CA MET A 77 -9.46 9.21 4.93
C MET A 77 -10.41 9.99 5.87
N GLY A 78 -11.07 9.31 6.81
CA GLY A 78 -11.81 9.93 7.91
C GLY A 78 -12.99 10.82 7.48
N ARG A 79 -13.78 10.39 6.48
CA ARG A 79 -14.99 11.11 6.02
C ARG A 79 -16.27 10.70 6.73
#